data_AF-A0AAD5CFH5-F1
#
_entry.id   AF-A0AAD5CFH5-F1
#
_cell.length_a   1.000
_cell.length_b   1.000
_cell.length_c   1.000
_cell.angle_alpha   90.00
_cell.angle_beta   90.00
_cell.angle_gamma   90.00
#
_symmetry.space_group_name_H-M   'P 1'
#
loop_
_entity.id
_entity.type
_entity.pdbx_description
1 polymer ?
#
loop_
_entity_poly.entity_id
_entity_poly.type
_entity_poly.pdbx_seq_one_letter_code
_entity_poly.pdbx_strand_id
1 'polypeptide(L)'
;MEAMMYSHFEPSEVGLLARCLCVPLVSVRVGKIDKRGSLLVPNSARGNLTLSLSPTSDLRISFLGDDGRVERLSTLRNISDCSSVVIEGISADNSGRSFMIKVPTTAKCFYFWCSEKSRLLGNELLDK
;
A
#
# COMPACT_ATOMS: atom_id res chain seq x y z
N MET A 1 -1.44 -20.80 -26.81
CA MET A 1 -0.74 -21.99 -26.27
C MET A 1 -0.10 -21.56 -24.96
N GLU A 2 -0.86 -21.46 -23.88
CA GLU A 2 -0.34 -21.14 -22.54
C GLU A 2 -1.01 -22.08 -21.54
N ALA A 3 -0.38 -23.24 -21.33
CA ALA A 3 -0.75 -24.19 -20.31
C ALA A 3 0.48 -25.03 -19.97
N MET A 4 1.48 -24.46 -19.29
CA MET A 4 2.65 -25.24 -18.88
C MET A 4 3.27 -24.87 -17.53
N MET A 5 2.54 -24.16 -16.66
CA MET A 5 2.92 -23.97 -15.25
C MET A 5 1.91 -24.54 -14.25
N TYR A 6 0.84 -25.18 -14.71
CA TYR A 6 -0.19 -25.78 -13.83
C TYR A 6 -0.05 -27.30 -13.65
N SER A 7 0.86 -27.96 -14.36
CA SER A 7 0.91 -29.42 -14.44
C SER A 7 1.81 -30.10 -13.39
N HIS A 8 2.33 -29.35 -12.42
CA HIS A 8 3.27 -29.84 -11.41
C HIS A 8 2.82 -29.65 -9.96
N PHE A 9 1.68 -29.02 -9.73
CA PHE A 9 1.19 -28.72 -8.39
C PHE A 9 -0.16 -29.39 -8.14
N GLU A 10 -0.28 -30.03 -6.99
CA GLU A 10 -1.55 -30.52 -6.50
C GLU A 10 -2.49 -29.34 -6.18
N PRO A 11 -3.83 -29.50 -6.29
CA PRO A 11 -4.78 -28.42 -6.01
C PRO A 11 -4.61 -27.77 -4.63
N SER A 12 -4.16 -28.53 -3.63
CA SER A 12 -3.85 -28.03 -2.28
C SER A 12 -2.64 -27.09 -2.26
N GLU A 13 -1.61 -27.38 -3.06
CA GLU A 13 -0.41 -26.55 -3.20
C GLU A 13 -0.71 -25.26 -3.95
N VAL A 14 -1.52 -25.34 -5.00
CA VAL A 14 -2.05 -24.15 -5.69
C VAL A 14 -2.85 -23.27 -4.73
N GLY A 15 -3.67 -23.89 -3.87
CA GLY A 15 -4.41 -23.19 -2.83
C GLY A 15 -3.51 -22.50 -1.79
N LEU A 16 -2.38 -23.13 -1.44
CA LEU A 16 -1.38 -22.54 -0.54
C LEU A 16 -0.66 -21.37 -1.22
N LEU A 17 -0.19 -21.54 -2.46
CA LEU A 17 0.49 -20.49 -3.22
C LEU A 17 -0.41 -19.28 -3.43
N ALA A 18 -1.67 -19.49 -3.80
CA ALA A 18 -2.66 -18.42 -3.95
C ALA A 18 -2.84 -17.66 -2.64
N ARG A 19 -2.92 -18.35 -1.49
CA ARG A 19 -3.02 -17.70 -0.17
C ARG A 19 -1.77 -16.92 0.19
N CYS A 20 -0.58 -17.48 -0.04
CA CYS A 20 0.69 -16.82 0.25
C CYS A 20 0.89 -15.56 -0.60
N LEU A 21 0.49 -15.59 -1.88
CA LEU A 21 0.59 -14.43 -2.78
C LEU A 21 -0.48 -13.36 -2.50
N CYS A 22 -1.62 -13.73 -1.92
CA CYS A 22 -2.69 -12.78 -1.62
C CYS A 22 -2.55 -12.09 -0.25
N VAL A 23 -1.58 -12.46 0.59
CA VAL A 23 -1.32 -11.78 1.87
C VAL A 23 -0.46 -10.53 1.63
N PRO A 24 -0.84 -9.36 2.16
CA PRO A 24 0.02 -8.18 2.11
C PRO A 24 1.38 -8.43 2.77
N LEU A 25 2.45 -8.00 2.09
CA LEU A 25 3.81 -7.98 2.65
C LEU A 25 3.89 -7.00 3.83
N VAL A 26 3.21 -5.86 3.69
CA VAL A 26 3.08 -4.82 4.71
C VAL A 26 1.63 -4.34 4.71
N SER A 27 1.09 -4.08 5.89
CA SER A 27 -0.22 -3.48 6.09
C SER A 27 -0.16 -2.49 7.24
N VAL A 28 -0.40 -1.21 6.95
CA VAL A 28 -0.42 -0.13 7.96
C VAL A 28 -1.83 0.42 8.07
N ARG A 29 -2.33 0.53 9.30
CA ARG A 29 -3.60 1.18 9.57
C ARG A 29 -3.49 2.69 9.35
N VAL A 30 -4.29 3.24 8.44
CA VAL A 30 -4.24 4.67 8.09
C VAL A 30 -5.62 5.30 7.98
N GLY A 31 -5.67 6.63 8.11
CA GLY A 31 -6.76 7.44 7.57
C GLY A 31 -6.28 8.32 6.42
N LYS A 32 -7.21 8.71 5.53
CA LYS A 32 -6.90 9.58 4.38
C LYS A 32 -6.95 11.06 4.74
N ILE A 33 -6.18 11.84 3.99
CA ILE A 33 -6.15 13.29 4.07
C ILE A 33 -6.47 13.87 2.68
N ASP A 34 -7.43 14.78 2.63
CA ASP A 34 -7.74 15.55 1.43
C ASP A 34 -6.84 16.78 1.35
N LYS A 35 -6.27 17.01 0.17
CA LYS A 35 -5.58 18.26 -0.14
C LYS A 35 -6.51 19.23 -0.85
N ARG A 36 -6.72 20.41 -0.26
CA ARG A 36 -7.54 21.51 -0.79
C ARG A 36 -6.66 22.75 -0.94
N GLY A 37 -6.03 22.90 -2.10
CA GLY A 37 -4.99 23.91 -2.30
C GLY A 37 -3.77 23.62 -1.42
N SER A 38 -3.46 24.54 -0.49
CA SER A 38 -2.41 24.37 0.52
C SER A 38 -2.89 23.67 1.80
N LEU A 39 -4.21 23.53 1.99
CA LEU A 39 -4.78 22.94 3.20
C LEU A 39 -4.81 21.41 3.09
N LEU A 40 -4.42 20.74 4.18
CA LEU A 40 -4.52 19.29 4.35
C LEU A 40 -5.53 18.98 5.45
N VAL A 41 -6.58 18.22 5.13
CA VAL A 41 -7.68 17.94 6.06
C VAL A 41 -7.93 16.43 6.12
N PRO A 42 -7.78 15.77 7.28
CA PRO A 42 -8.20 14.39 7.46
C PRO A 42 -9.67 14.21 7.04
N ASN A 43 -9.96 13.18 6.24
CA ASN A 43 -11.34 12.84 5.88
C ASN A 43 -11.82 11.61 6.70
N SER A 44 -13.06 11.19 6.46
CA SER A 44 -13.68 10.07 7.20
C SER A 44 -13.20 8.69 6.76
N ALA A 45 -12.51 8.56 5.63
CA ALA A 45 -12.05 7.28 5.11
C ALA A 45 -10.88 6.76 5.95
N ARG A 46 -11.09 5.58 6.54
CA ARG A 46 -10.10 4.79 7.28
C ARG A 46 -9.97 3.41 6.66
N GLY A 47 -8.81 2.81 6.86
CA GLY A 47 -8.48 1.56 6.18
C GLY A 47 -7.06 1.11 6.45
N ASN A 48 -6.58 0.21 5.60
CA ASN A 48 -5.20 -0.25 5.60
C ASN A 48 -4.53 0.17 4.30
N LEU A 49 -3.34 0.75 4.41
CA LEU A 49 -2.42 0.92 3.31
C LEU A 49 -1.58 -0.36 3.22
N THR A 50 -1.64 -1.04 2.08
CA THR A 50 -1.04 -2.36 1.91
C THR A 50 -0.05 -2.37 0.75
N LEU A 51 1.10 -3.01 0.96
CA LEU A 51 2.00 -3.46 -0.09
C LEU A 51 1.78 -4.96 -0.30
N SER A 52 1.52 -5.40 -1.53
CA SER A 52 1.28 -6.82 -1.85
C SER A 52 2.02 -7.24 -3.11
N LEU A 53 2.38 -8.52 -3.19
CA LEU A 53 3.01 -9.12 -4.37
C LEU A 53 1.95 -9.82 -5.23
N SER A 54 1.87 -9.52 -6.52
CA SER A 54 1.00 -10.26 -7.42
C SER A 54 1.63 -11.58 -7.85
N PRO A 55 0.83 -12.54 -8.38
CA PRO A 55 1.36 -13.75 -9.01
C PRO A 55 2.27 -13.49 -10.22
N THR A 56 2.19 -12.29 -10.82
CA THR A 56 3.06 -11.83 -11.91
C THR A 56 4.36 -11.18 -11.40
N SER A 57 4.63 -11.25 -10.09
CA SER A 57 5.76 -10.61 -9.42
C SER A 57 5.73 -9.07 -9.43
N ASP A 58 4.58 -8.46 -9.70
CA ASP A 58 4.40 -7.01 -9.57
C ASP A 58 4.11 -6.66 -8.11
N LEU A 59 4.71 -5.57 -7.62
CA LEU A 59 4.34 -5.00 -6.33
C LEU A 59 3.15 -4.05 -6.48
N ARG A 60 2.23 -4.07 -5.53
CA ARG A 60 1.02 -3.24 -5.55
C ARG A 60 0.86 -2.48 -4.26
N ILE A 61 0.72 -1.16 -4.38
CA ILE A 61 0.33 -0.29 -3.27
C ILE A 61 -1.17 -0.04 -3.40
N SER A 62 -1.93 -0.38 -2.37
CA SER A 62 -3.39 -0.20 -2.36
C SER A 62 -3.87 0.34 -1.01
N PHE A 63 -5.00 1.02 -1.02
CA PHE A 63 -5.77 1.34 0.17
C PHE A 63 -7.00 0.43 0.23
N LEU A 64 -7.10 -0.37 1.28
CA LEU A 64 -8.29 -1.16 1.61
C LEU A 64 -9.10 -0.40 2.66
N GLY A 65 -10.22 0.19 2.26
CA GLY A 65 -11.11 0.92 3.15
C GLY A 65 -11.88 0.01 4.09
N ASP A 66 -12.28 0.54 5.23
CA ASP A 66 -13.17 -0.14 6.19
C ASP A 66 -14.54 -0.44 5.61
N ASP A 67 -14.93 0.26 4.54
CA ASP A 67 -16.12 -0.01 3.75
C ASP A 67 -15.96 -1.23 2.82
N GLY A 68 -14.80 -1.90 2.86
CA GLY A 68 -14.46 -3.03 2.01
C GLY A 68 -14.00 -2.65 0.61
N ARG A 69 -13.94 -1.35 0.27
CA ARG A 69 -13.51 -0.90 -1.06
C ARG A 69 -11.99 -0.87 -1.16
N VAL A 70 -11.49 -1.38 -2.28
CA VAL A 70 -10.05 -1.35 -2.60
C VAL A 70 -9.78 -0.25 -3.62
N GLU A 71 -8.93 0.70 -3.25
CA GLU A 71 -8.36 1.68 -4.17
C GLU A 71 -6.91 1.29 -4.49
N ARG A 72 -6.61 1.02 -5.76
CA ARG A 72 -5.24 0.77 -6.21
C ARG A 72 -4.52 2.10 -6.42
N LEU A 73 -3.46 2.35 -5.66
CA LEU A 73 -2.67 3.57 -5.77
C LEU A 73 -1.59 3.44 -6.86
N SER A 74 -0.88 2.31 -6.90
CA SER A 74 0.13 2.04 -7.93
C SER A 74 0.37 0.54 -8.13
N THR A 75 0.95 0.19 -9.27
CA THR A 75 1.53 -1.13 -9.55
C THR A 75 2.95 -0.90 -10.06
N LEU A 76 3.92 -1.48 -9.37
CA LEU A 76 5.36 -1.32 -9.57
C LEU A 76 5.84 -2.62 -10.20
N ARG A 77 6.32 -2.54 -11.45
CA ARG A 77 6.62 -3.73 -12.25
C ARG A 77 8.11 -4.01 -12.36
N ASN A 78 8.93 -3.00 -12.08
CA ASN A 78 10.38 -3.07 -12.23
C ASN A 78 11.05 -2.32 -11.06
N ILE A 79 12.36 -2.52 -10.92
CA ILE A 79 13.14 -1.92 -9.83
C ILE A 79 13.10 -0.38 -9.90
N SER A 80 13.13 0.21 -11.10
CA SER A 80 13.02 1.67 -11.26
C SER A 80 11.70 2.24 -10.74
N ASP A 81 10.58 1.55 -10.96
CA ASP A 81 9.28 1.94 -10.41
C ASP A 81 9.37 1.91 -8.88
N CYS A 82 9.93 0.84 -8.30
CA CYS A 82 10.07 0.70 -6.87
C CYS A 82 10.94 1.82 -6.26
N SER A 83 12.10 2.11 -6.86
CA SER A 83 13.03 3.15 -6.39
C SER A 83 12.47 4.57 -6.49
N SER A 84 11.43 4.78 -7.29
CA SER A 84 10.80 6.09 -7.47
C SER A 84 9.63 6.36 -6.49
N VAL A 85 9.20 5.35 -5.73
CA VAL A 85 8.21 5.55 -4.67
C VAL A 85 8.86 6.29 -3.52
N VAL A 86 8.21 7.37 -3.08
CA VAL A 86 8.71 8.20 -1.98
C VAL A 86 7.64 8.35 -0.92
N ILE A 87 8.01 8.03 0.32
CA ILE A 87 7.19 8.26 1.52
C ILE A 87 7.86 9.37 2.32
N GLU A 88 7.15 10.48 2.54
CA GLU A 88 7.68 11.65 3.23
C GLU A 88 6.72 12.08 4.35
N GLY A 89 7.25 12.30 5.56
CA GLY A 89 6.49 12.89 6.66
C GLY A 89 6.09 14.34 6.38
N ILE A 90 4.95 14.77 6.92
CA ILE A 90 4.45 16.14 6.76
C ILE A 90 4.87 16.96 7.98
N SER A 91 5.87 17.84 7.81
CA SER A 91 6.46 18.62 8.91
C SER A 91 5.48 19.58 9.61
N ALA A 92 4.42 20.01 8.92
CA ALA A 92 3.37 20.85 9.50
C ALA A 92 2.45 20.10 10.49
N ASP A 93 2.50 18.76 10.52
CA ASP A 93 1.75 17.94 11.48
C ASP A 93 2.56 17.71 12.76
N ASN A 94 2.18 18.40 13.83
CA ASN A 94 2.82 18.28 15.14
C ASN A 94 2.70 16.89 15.77
N SER A 95 1.75 16.05 15.32
CA SER A 95 1.66 14.66 15.81
C SER A 95 2.78 13.78 15.23
N GLY A 96 3.35 14.19 14.09
CA GLY A 96 4.35 13.44 13.34
C GLY A 96 3.83 12.11 12.81
N ARG A 97 2.51 11.99 12.57
CA ARG A 97 1.86 10.78 12.05
C ARG A 97 1.41 10.92 10.61
N SER A 98 1.35 12.14 10.09
CA SER A 98 0.94 12.41 8.73
C SER A 98 2.12 12.28 7.76
N PHE A 99 1.85 11.69 6.61
CA PHE A 99 2.82 11.46 5.55
C PHE A 99 2.15 11.53 4.18
N MET A 100 2.97 11.69 3.15
CA MET A 100 2.53 11.59 1.75
C MET A 100 3.28 10.47 1.03
N ILE A 101 2.63 9.92 0.01
CA ILE A 101 3.21 8.93 -0.89
C ILE A 101 3.19 9.51 -2.30
N LYS A 102 4.35 9.54 -2.95
CA LYS A 102 4.53 9.78 -4.38
C LYS A 102 4.80 8.43 -5.05
N VAL A 103 4.15 8.14 -6.16
CA VAL A 103 4.32 6.89 -6.90
C VAL A 103 4.63 7.19 -8.38
N PRO A 104 5.41 6.36 -9.09
CA PRO A 104 5.89 6.65 -10.45
C PRO A 104 4.78 6.87 -11.48
N THR A 105 3.67 6.17 -11.29
CA THR A 105 2.60 6.06 -12.29
C THR A 105 1.71 7.29 -12.35
N THR A 106 1.81 8.21 -11.38
CA THR A 106 0.99 9.41 -11.32
C THR A 106 1.76 10.59 -10.74
N ALA A 107 1.56 11.78 -11.32
CA ALA A 107 2.06 13.03 -10.74
C ALA A 107 1.33 13.40 -9.42
N LYS A 108 0.30 12.65 -9.03
CA LYS A 108 -0.49 12.87 -7.83
C LYS A 108 0.22 12.33 -6.59
N CYS A 109 0.23 13.12 -5.53
CA CYS A 109 0.56 12.66 -4.19
C CYS A 109 -0.69 12.12 -3.48
N PHE A 110 -0.55 11.04 -2.74
CA PHE A 110 -1.56 10.55 -1.81
C PHE A 110 -1.17 10.94 -0.39
N TYR A 111 -2.15 11.31 0.44
CA TYR A 111 -1.89 11.84 1.79
C TYR A 111 -2.63 11.00 2.83
N PHE A 112 -1.92 10.63 3.89
CA PHE A 112 -2.41 9.75 4.93
C PHE A 112 -1.92 10.19 6.30
N TRP A 113 -2.59 9.70 7.35
CA TRP A 113 -2.06 9.71 8.70
C TRP A 113 -2.04 8.29 9.27
N CYS A 114 -0.94 7.95 9.94
CA CYS A 114 -0.77 6.64 10.58
C CYS A 114 -1.66 6.54 11.82
N SER A 115 -2.58 5.60 11.77
CA SER A 115 -3.59 5.35 12.80
C SER A 115 -3.32 4.08 13.61
N GLU A 116 -2.13 3.51 13.45
CA GLU A 116 -1.64 2.47 14.34
C GLU A 116 -1.69 2.91 15.80
N LYS A 117 -2.09 1.99 16.69
CA LYS A 117 -2.14 2.27 18.13
C LYS A 117 -0.74 2.60 18.65
N SER A 118 0.25 1.82 18.25
CA SER A 118 1.67 2.06 18.57
C SER A 118 2.33 2.92 17.51
N ARG A 119 2.93 4.04 17.94
CA ARG A 119 3.70 4.92 17.04
C ARG A 119 4.96 4.22 16.52
N LEU A 120 5.65 3.48 17.38
CA LEU A 120 6.88 2.77 17.00
C LEU A 120 6.59 1.72 15.93
N LEU A 121 5.51 0.94 16.10
CA LEU A 121 5.09 -0.04 15.10
C LEU A 121 4.71 0.64 13.78
N GLY A 122 3.94 1.73 13.86
CA GLY A 122 3.55 2.49 12.67
C GLY A 122 4.76 2.99 11.88
N ASN A 123 5.80 3.47 12.57
CA ASN A 123 7.03 3.91 11.93
C ASN A 123 7.80 2.73 11.32
N GLU A 124 7.98 1.63 12.06
CA GLU A 124 8.68 0.43 11.54
C GLU A 124 8.01 -0.11 10.27
N LEU A 125 6.68 -0.11 10.22
CA LEU A 125 5.95 -0.58 9.04
C LEU A 125 6.02 0.40 7.86
N LEU A 126 6.21 1.70 8.10
CA LEU A 126 6.42 2.70 7.03
C LEU A 126 7.86 2.69 6.51
N ASP A 127 8.82 2.25 7.32
CA ASP A 127 10.23 2.11 6.94
C ASP A 127 10.51 0.84 6.11
N LYS A 128 9.57 -0.12 6.08
CA LYS A 128 9.64 -1.36 5.27
C LYS A 128 9.16 -1.14 3.85
#